data_AF-A0A6I5WSS0-F1
#
_entry.id   AF-A0A6I5WSS0-F1
#
_cell.length_a   1.000
_cell.length_b   1.000
_cell.length_c   1.000
_cell.angle_alpha   90.00
_cell.angle_beta   90.00
_cell.angle_gamma   90.00
#
_symmetry.space_group_name_H-M   'P 1'
#
loop_
_entity.id
_entity.type
_entity.pdbx_description
1 polymer ?
#
loop_
_entity_poly.entity_id
_entity_poly.type
_entity_poly.pdbx_seq_one_letter_code
_entity_poly.pdbx_strand_id
1 'polypeptide(L)'
;MAIKAFAAGAMAALALALASCGSQPQPDASETAVSEPEAPPGITLSDARVQLPLVSGRPGAAYFSVSQANGAPRKVVGVAVEMAARAEMHETKGGSMAPVSEVPIGPGKTVKFAPGGYHVMLFDLDPKLRFTKDVELTVTFDGGDKASTRAPVTTMQETMEMSH
;
A
#
# COMPACT_ATOMS: atom_id res chain seq x y z
N MET A 1 -61.43 37.89 -26.55
CA MET A 1 -61.94 38.46 -27.82
C MET A 1 -60.71 39.01 -28.55
N ALA A 2 -60.22 38.58 -29.70
CA ALA A 2 -60.65 37.65 -30.75
C ALA A 2 -59.35 37.16 -31.46
N ILE A 3 -59.23 35.87 -31.81
CA ILE A 3 -59.21 35.33 -33.18
C ILE A 3 -58.07 35.84 -34.09
N LYS A 4 -57.09 34.98 -34.43
CA LYS A 4 -57.02 34.29 -35.74
C LYS A 4 -55.79 33.38 -35.85
N ALA A 5 -56.05 32.16 -36.33
CA ALA A 5 -55.08 31.16 -36.73
C ALA A 5 -54.43 31.50 -38.07
N PHE A 6 -53.23 30.97 -38.33
CA PHE A 6 -52.81 30.60 -39.68
C PHE A 6 -52.07 29.25 -39.64
N ALA A 7 -52.57 28.34 -40.48
CA ALA A 7 -52.02 27.05 -40.85
C ALA A 7 -50.68 27.24 -41.63
N ALA A 8 -49.86 26.27 -42.06
CA ALA A 8 -49.88 24.83 -42.21
C ALA A 8 -48.45 24.41 -42.64
N GLY A 9 -48.14 23.10 -42.60
CA GLY A 9 -47.03 22.48 -43.34
C GLY A 9 -45.86 22.06 -42.45
N ALA A 10 -45.78 20.84 -41.94
CA ALA A 10 -45.40 19.60 -42.65
C ALA A 10 -44.07 19.74 -43.42
N MET A 11 -42.98 19.17 -42.91
CA MET A 11 -42.31 17.99 -43.49
C MET A 11 -41.08 17.61 -42.64
N ALA A 12 -40.93 16.32 -42.41
CA ALA A 12 -39.86 15.69 -41.66
C ALA A 12 -38.48 15.83 -42.36
N ALA A 13 -37.41 15.88 -41.57
CA ALA A 13 -36.17 15.13 -41.85
C ALA A 13 -35.24 15.17 -40.64
N LEU A 14 -34.95 13.97 -40.13
CA LEU A 14 -33.87 13.62 -39.22
C LEU A 14 -32.55 13.66 -40.00
N ALA A 15 -31.53 14.34 -39.50
CA ALA A 15 -30.13 14.06 -39.84
C ALA A 15 -29.17 14.54 -38.73
N LEU A 16 -28.59 13.58 -38.02
CA LEU A 16 -27.37 13.69 -37.24
C LEU A 16 -26.19 14.03 -38.16
N ALA A 17 -25.31 14.94 -37.75
CA ALA A 17 -23.85 14.78 -37.93
C ALA A 17 -23.08 15.74 -37.02
N LEU A 18 -22.20 15.16 -36.20
CA LEU A 18 -21.21 15.80 -35.35
C LEU A 18 -20.04 16.32 -36.18
N ALA A 19 -19.53 17.51 -35.85
CA ALA A 19 -18.15 17.92 -36.14
C ALA A 19 -17.76 19.08 -35.21
N SER A 20 -17.29 18.76 -34.00
CA SER A 20 -16.55 19.71 -33.17
C SER A 20 -15.12 19.20 -33.03
N CYS A 21 -14.23 19.75 -33.87
CA CYS A 21 -12.80 19.61 -33.69
C CYS A 21 -12.38 20.32 -32.40
N GLY A 22 -11.90 19.56 -31.44
CA GLY A 22 -11.15 20.03 -30.30
C GLY A 22 -10.14 18.95 -29.93
N SER A 23 -8.96 18.99 -30.55
CA SER A 23 -7.83 18.15 -30.17
C SER A 23 -7.32 18.58 -28.80
N GLN A 24 -7.88 18.00 -27.74
CA GLN A 24 -7.20 17.94 -26.45
C GLN A 24 -6.17 16.83 -26.52
N PRO A 25 -4.89 17.08 -26.17
CA PRO A 25 -3.96 16.01 -25.87
C PRO A 25 -4.57 15.19 -24.74
N GLN A 26 -5.01 13.97 -25.05
CA GLN A 26 -5.28 12.98 -24.03
C GLN A 26 -3.98 12.79 -23.27
N PRO A 27 -3.93 12.99 -21.94
CA PRO A 27 -2.89 12.34 -21.19
C PRO A 27 -3.14 10.85 -21.42
N ASP A 28 -2.24 10.20 -22.15
CA ASP A 28 -2.07 8.76 -22.11
C ASP A 28 -1.69 8.41 -20.65
N ALA A 29 -2.68 8.44 -19.76
CA ALA A 29 -2.58 8.00 -18.38
C ALA A 29 -2.68 6.47 -18.35
N SER A 30 -1.76 5.82 -19.06
CA SER A 30 -1.14 4.59 -18.58
C SER A 30 0.22 4.97 -17.97
N GLU A 31 0.20 6.02 -17.16
CA GLU A 31 1.15 6.14 -16.07
C GLU A 31 0.64 5.15 -15.02
N THR A 32 1.25 3.98 -14.97
CA THR A 32 1.16 3.12 -13.79
C THR A 32 1.53 4.04 -12.63
N ALA A 33 0.53 4.48 -11.87
CA ALA A 33 0.73 5.27 -10.69
C ALA A 33 1.71 4.49 -9.82
N VAL A 34 2.96 4.94 -9.80
CA VAL A 34 3.90 4.53 -8.78
C VAL A 34 3.31 5.18 -7.56
N SER A 35 2.54 4.40 -6.77
CA SER A 35 1.96 4.85 -5.52
C SER A 35 3.09 5.46 -4.69
N GLU A 36 3.15 6.78 -4.65
CA GLU A 36 4.03 7.51 -3.76
C GLU A 36 3.66 7.07 -2.34
N PRO A 37 4.62 6.88 -1.43
CA PRO A 37 4.33 6.42 -0.08
C PRO A 37 3.35 7.39 0.60
N GLU A 38 2.08 6.99 0.66
CA GLU A 38 1.03 7.72 1.35
C GLU A 38 1.27 7.55 2.84
N ALA A 39 1.44 8.62 3.60
CA ALA A 39 1.60 8.56 5.05
C ALA A 39 0.92 9.76 5.71
N PRO A 40 0.33 9.61 6.91
CA PRO A 40 -0.21 10.73 7.66
C PRO A 40 0.91 11.73 8.00
N PRO A 41 0.60 13.02 8.19
CA PRO A 41 1.58 14.02 8.56
C PRO A 41 2.39 13.60 9.80
N GLY A 42 3.71 13.71 9.70
CA GLY A 42 4.63 13.35 10.79
C GLY A 42 4.91 11.85 10.92
N ILE A 43 4.31 10.99 10.10
CA ILE A 43 4.64 9.56 10.02
C ILE A 43 5.60 9.33 8.85
N THR A 44 6.59 8.46 9.07
CA THR A 44 7.50 8.03 8.01
C THR A 44 7.78 6.54 8.15
N LEU A 45 7.74 5.83 7.02
CA LEU A 45 8.17 4.45 6.90
C LEU A 45 9.53 4.41 6.20
N SER A 46 10.48 3.67 6.75
CA SER A 46 11.82 3.50 6.17
C SER A 46 12.32 2.06 6.31
N ASP A 47 13.41 1.74 5.60
CA ASP A 47 14.13 0.45 5.71
C ASP A 47 13.24 -0.77 5.46
N ALA A 48 12.18 -0.57 4.68
CA ALA A 48 11.20 -1.60 4.41
C ALA A 48 11.80 -2.71 3.56
N ARG A 49 11.52 -3.96 3.91
CA ARG A 49 11.86 -5.13 3.12
C ARG A 49 10.94 -6.30 3.46
N VAL A 50 10.72 -7.15 2.47
CA VAL A 50 10.02 -8.42 2.61
C VAL A 50 11.02 -9.54 2.38
N GLN A 51 11.16 -10.43 3.36
CA GLN A 51 12.08 -11.54 3.32
C GLN A 51 11.34 -12.85 3.09
N LEU A 52 11.63 -13.49 1.96
CA LEU A 52 11.06 -14.77 1.59
C LEU A 52 11.63 -15.91 2.44
N PRO A 53 10.80 -16.92 2.78
CA PRO A 53 11.28 -18.10 3.46
C PRO A 53 12.21 -18.91 2.54
N LEU A 54 13.17 -19.62 3.13
CA LEU A 54 14.04 -20.52 2.39
C LEU A 54 13.27 -21.74 1.81
N VAL A 55 12.23 -22.18 2.52
CA VAL A 55 11.39 -23.31 2.12
C VAL A 55 10.00 -22.78 1.81
N SER A 56 9.49 -23.07 0.60
CA SER A 56 8.14 -22.71 0.19
C SER A 56 7.08 -23.26 1.16
N GLY A 57 6.00 -22.50 1.37
CA GLY A 57 4.94 -22.87 2.31
C GLY A 57 5.23 -22.53 3.77
N ARG A 58 6.44 -22.05 4.09
CA ARG A 58 6.73 -21.45 5.41
C ARG A 58 6.36 -19.96 5.41
N PRO A 59 6.14 -19.35 6.58
CA PRO A 59 5.94 -17.91 6.67
C PRO A 59 7.21 -17.15 6.27
N GLY A 60 7.05 -16.06 5.52
CA GLY A 60 8.09 -15.05 5.35
C GLY A 60 8.04 -14.02 6.48
N ALA A 61 8.87 -12.98 6.36
CA ALA A 61 8.89 -11.88 7.31
C ALA A 61 8.92 -10.52 6.60
N ALA A 62 8.32 -9.50 7.20
CA ALA A 62 8.50 -8.11 6.83
C ALA A 62 9.19 -7.33 7.96
N TYR A 63 10.08 -6.43 7.53
CA TYR A 63 10.88 -5.56 8.40
C TYR A 63 10.83 -4.15 7.85
N PHE A 64 10.78 -3.16 8.74
CA PHE A 64 10.70 -1.75 8.44
C PHE A 64 10.86 -0.93 9.73
N SER A 65 11.05 0.37 9.59
CA SER A 65 10.99 1.32 10.70
C SER A 65 9.76 2.21 10.53
N VAL A 66 9.05 2.48 11.63
CA VAL A 66 8.00 3.50 11.69
C VAL A 66 8.50 4.63 12.58
N SER A 67 8.55 5.85 12.06
CA SER A 67 8.87 7.04 12.83
C SER A 67 7.65 7.94 12.96
N GLN A 68 7.49 8.54 14.13
CA GLN A 68 6.51 9.58 14.37
C GLN A 68 7.23 10.82 14.88
N ALA A 69 7.33 11.85 14.05
CA ALA A 69 8.05 13.08 14.37
C ALA A 69 7.33 13.91 15.44
N ASN A 70 6.01 14.00 15.35
CA ASN A 70 5.16 14.84 16.21
C ASN A 70 3.73 14.27 16.32
N GLY A 71 2.84 15.00 17.02
CA GLY A 71 1.44 14.60 17.20
C GLY A 71 1.18 13.77 18.47
N ALA A 72 -0.06 13.31 18.61
CA ALA A 72 -0.48 12.46 19.73
C ALA A 72 0.10 11.05 19.60
N PRO A 73 0.41 10.34 20.71
CA PRO A 73 0.82 8.93 20.66
C PRO A 73 -0.19 8.09 19.86
N ARG A 74 0.33 7.17 19.04
CA ARG A 74 -0.44 6.25 18.21
C ARG A 74 -0.04 4.81 18.50
N LYS A 75 -0.76 3.88 17.92
CA LYS A 75 -0.36 2.47 17.89
C LYS A 75 -0.44 1.94 16.48
N VAL A 76 0.54 1.15 16.09
CA VAL A 76 0.41 0.27 14.93
C VAL A 76 -0.48 -0.88 15.34
N VAL A 77 -1.58 -1.09 14.63
CA VAL A 77 -2.58 -2.14 14.93
C VAL A 77 -2.71 -3.17 13.82
N GLY A 78 -2.06 -2.94 12.68
CA GLY A 78 -2.07 -3.87 11.58
C GLY A 78 -0.99 -3.56 10.56
N VAL A 79 -0.56 -4.61 9.87
CA VAL A 79 0.33 -4.51 8.71
C VAL A 79 -0.26 -5.38 7.61
N ALA A 80 -0.16 -4.93 6.38
CA ALA A 80 -0.48 -5.70 5.18
C ALA A 80 0.70 -5.62 4.22
N VAL A 81 0.91 -6.68 3.45
CA VAL A 81 1.90 -6.74 2.39
C VAL A 81 1.22 -7.29 1.15
N GLU A 82 1.37 -6.59 0.03
CA GLU A 82 0.87 -7.05 -1.26
C GLU A 82 1.36 -8.48 -1.55
N MET A 83 0.48 -9.35 -2.06
CA MET A 83 0.75 -10.77 -2.30
C MET A 83 1.03 -11.64 -1.05
N ALA A 84 0.72 -11.17 0.16
CA ALA A 84 0.57 -12.00 1.35
C ALA A 84 -0.91 -12.11 1.73
N ALA A 85 -1.44 -13.32 1.92
CA ALA A 85 -2.86 -13.46 2.28
C ALA A 85 -3.14 -13.00 3.72
N ARG A 86 -2.15 -13.13 4.61
CA ARG A 86 -2.23 -12.62 5.98
C ARG A 86 -0.87 -12.17 6.49
N ALA A 87 -0.92 -11.18 7.37
CA ALA A 87 0.22 -10.62 8.06
C ALA A 87 -0.11 -10.47 9.55
N GLU A 88 0.82 -10.91 10.40
CA GLU A 88 0.67 -10.86 11.85
C GLU A 88 1.89 -10.16 12.44
N MET A 89 1.67 -9.21 13.36
CA MET A 89 2.77 -8.60 14.11
C MET A 89 3.18 -9.51 15.25
N HIS A 90 4.48 -9.73 15.41
CA HIS A 90 5.08 -10.59 16.42
C HIS A 90 6.23 -9.86 17.10
N GLU A 91 6.57 -10.27 18.32
CA GLU A 91 7.74 -9.80 19.04
C GLU A 91 8.59 -11.00 19.47
N THR A 92 9.90 -10.91 19.21
CA THR A 92 10.87 -11.88 19.72
C THR A 92 11.44 -11.40 21.05
N LYS A 93 11.30 -12.21 22.10
CA LYS A 93 11.90 -11.98 23.42
C LYS A 93 12.51 -13.27 23.95
N GLY A 94 13.79 -13.22 24.31
CA GLY A 94 14.49 -14.39 24.86
C GLY A 94 14.47 -15.63 23.94
N GLY A 95 14.49 -15.41 22.62
CA GLY A 95 14.39 -16.48 21.62
C GLY A 95 12.98 -17.02 21.36
N SER A 96 11.97 -16.55 22.09
CA SER A 96 10.57 -16.90 21.86
C SER A 96 9.87 -15.82 21.04
N MET A 97 9.08 -16.23 20.04
CA MET A 97 8.25 -15.35 19.22
C MET A 97 6.80 -15.44 19.69
N ALA A 98 6.15 -14.29 19.90
CA ALA A 98 4.74 -14.22 20.29
C ALA A 98 4.01 -13.15 19.47
N PRO A 99 2.74 -13.39 19.08
CA PRO A 99 1.94 -12.39 18.38
C PRO A 99 1.64 -11.20 19.30
N VAL A 100 1.57 -10.02 18.70
CA VAL A 100 1.18 -8.76 19.36
C VAL A 100 0.07 -8.09 18.57
N SER A 101 -0.97 -7.61 19.26
CA SER A 101 -2.10 -6.95 18.60
C SER A 101 -1.84 -5.49 18.28
N GLU A 102 -0.95 -4.85 19.03
CA GLU A 102 -0.63 -3.43 18.88
C GLU A 102 0.82 -3.14 19.25
N VAL A 103 1.44 -2.17 18.59
CA VAL A 103 2.78 -1.69 18.89
C VAL A 103 2.74 -0.17 19.09
N PRO A 104 3.04 0.34 20.30
CA PRO A 104 2.93 1.77 20.59
C PRO A 104 4.04 2.56 19.90
N ILE A 105 3.69 3.72 19.36
CA ILE A 105 4.62 4.71 18.81
C ILE A 105 4.29 6.10 19.36
N GLY A 106 5.31 6.75 19.92
CA GLY A 106 5.17 8.08 20.51
C GLY A 106 5.76 9.17 19.61
N PRO A 107 5.43 10.45 19.85
CA PRO A 107 6.08 11.56 19.18
C PRO A 107 7.58 11.59 19.46
N GLY A 108 8.36 11.89 18.44
CA GLY A 108 9.82 11.85 18.46
C GLY A 108 10.40 10.44 18.60
N LYS A 109 9.60 9.38 18.38
CA LYS A 109 10.05 7.99 18.50
C LYS A 109 10.05 7.28 17.16
N THR A 110 10.94 6.30 17.06
CA THR A 110 11.00 5.34 15.97
C THR A 110 10.89 3.95 16.56
N VAL A 111 9.99 3.15 16.00
CA VAL A 111 9.84 1.74 16.30
C VAL A 111 10.39 0.93 15.14
N LYS A 112 11.23 -0.06 15.44
CA LYS A 112 11.85 -0.92 14.43
C LYS A 112 11.21 -2.30 14.45
N PHE A 113 10.69 -2.70 13.30
CA PHE A 113 10.39 -4.09 12.98
C PHE A 113 11.67 -4.69 12.38
N ALA A 114 12.46 -5.38 13.19
CA ALA A 114 13.77 -5.91 12.83
C ALA A 114 13.98 -7.32 13.43
N PRO A 115 14.88 -8.14 12.86
CA PRO A 115 15.20 -9.46 13.40
C PRO A 115 15.56 -9.39 14.89
N GLY A 116 14.97 -10.29 15.69
CA GLY A 116 15.20 -10.35 17.14
C GLY A 116 14.38 -9.37 17.98
N GLY A 117 13.51 -8.56 17.39
CA GLY A 117 12.55 -7.70 18.08
C GLY A 117 11.14 -7.83 17.48
N TYR A 118 10.46 -6.70 17.29
CA TYR A 118 9.20 -6.69 16.52
C TYR A 118 9.46 -7.14 15.08
N HIS A 119 8.55 -7.89 14.51
CA HIS A 119 8.61 -8.31 13.10
C HIS A 119 7.21 -8.68 12.64
N VAL A 120 7.00 -8.72 11.33
CA VAL A 120 5.72 -9.12 10.77
C VAL A 120 5.88 -10.50 10.13
N MET A 121 5.16 -11.50 10.62
CA MET A 121 5.07 -12.79 9.95
C MET A 121 4.09 -12.70 8.79
N LEU A 122 4.53 -13.13 7.61
CA LEU A 122 3.72 -13.13 6.39
C LEU A 122 3.41 -14.56 6.02
N PHE A 123 2.14 -14.90 5.86
CA PHE A 123 1.73 -16.26 5.52
C PHE A 123 1.03 -16.30 4.18
N ASP A 124 1.02 -17.51 3.60
CA ASP A 124 0.30 -17.81 2.38
C ASP A 124 0.70 -16.83 1.26
N LEU A 125 2.01 -16.71 1.06
CA LEU A 125 2.65 -15.82 0.09
C LEU A 125 2.41 -16.32 -1.34
N ASP A 126 2.09 -15.41 -2.27
CA ASP A 126 2.00 -15.73 -3.69
C ASP A 126 3.36 -16.24 -4.19
N PRO A 127 3.44 -17.41 -4.86
CA PRO A 127 4.68 -17.92 -5.43
C PRO A 127 5.38 -16.96 -6.42
N LYS A 128 4.65 -16.01 -7.02
CA LYS A 128 5.18 -14.98 -7.92
C LYS A 128 6.05 -13.95 -7.21
N LEU A 129 5.91 -13.81 -5.88
CA LEU A 129 6.66 -12.84 -5.08
C LEU A 129 8.18 -12.97 -5.26
N ARG A 130 8.69 -14.18 -5.53
CA ARG A 130 10.12 -14.45 -5.83
C ARG A 130 10.66 -13.78 -7.10
N PHE A 131 9.77 -13.36 -8.00
CA PHE A 131 10.12 -12.68 -9.25
C PHE A 131 9.74 -11.20 -9.22
N THR A 132 9.19 -10.74 -8.09
CA THR A 132 8.81 -9.35 -7.89
C THR A 132 9.97 -8.61 -7.22
N LYS A 133 10.33 -7.44 -7.74
CA LYS A 133 11.43 -6.63 -7.19
C LYS A 133 11.05 -6.01 -5.85
N ASP A 134 9.89 -5.38 -5.79
CA ASP A 134 9.36 -4.71 -4.61
C ASP A 134 7.84 -4.83 -4.56
N VAL A 135 7.29 -4.72 -3.36
CA VAL A 135 5.86 -4.83 -3.07
C VAL A 135 5.41 -3.70 -2.17
N GLU A 136 4.12 -3.37 -2.21
CA GLU A 136 3.57 -2.43 -1.24
C GLU A 136 3.47 -3.06 0.15
N LEU A 137 4.00 -2.35 1.15
CA LEU A 137 3.82 -2.61 2.57
C LEU A 137 2.99 -1.48 3.16
N THR A 138 1.89 -1.84 3.83
CA THR A 138 0.96 -0.90 4.46
C THR A 138 0.92 -1.12 5.96
N VAL A 139 1.01 -0.04 6.73
CA VAL A 139 0.88 0.01 8.18
C VAL A 139 -0.42 0.72 8.51
N THR A 140 -1.25 0.11 9.36
CA THR A 140 -2.51 0.68 9.85
C THR A 140 -2.35 1.12 11.30
N PHE A 141 -2.79 2.33 11.61
CA PHE A 141 -2.79 2.90 12.95
C PHE A 141 -4.15 2.77 13.63
N ASP A 142 -4.19 2.88 14.95
CA ASP A 142 -5.38 2.76 15.80
C ASP A 142 -6.52 3.75 15.44
N GLY A 143 -6.18 4.90 14.86
CA GLY A 143 -7.16 5.86 14.33
C GLY A 143 -7.75 5.51 12.96
N GLY A 144 -7.33 4.40 12.34
CA GLY A 144 -7.73 4.01 10.98
C GLY A 144 -6.85 4.58 9.86
N ASP A 145 -6.00 5.56 10.19
CA ASP A 145 -4.98 6.09 9.29
C ASP A 145 -4.04 4.98 8.79
N LYS A 146 -3.55 5.12 7.55
CA LYS A 146 -2.63 4.18 6.94
C LYS A 146 -1.40 4.88 6.41
N ALA A 147 -0.25 4.20 6.50
CA ALA A 147 0.96 4.59 5.82
C ALA A 147 1.46 3.45 4.92
N SER A 148 1.91 3.74 3.71
CA SER A 148 2.40 2.76 2.75
C SER A 148 3.81 3.08 2.27
N THR A 149 4.57 2.05 1.89
CA THR A 149 5.89 2.19 1.26
C THR A 149 6.23 1.00 0.39
N ARG A 150 7.16 1.15 -0.55
CA ARG A 150 7.68 0.04 -1.35
C ARG A 150 8.74 -0.71 -0.55
N ALA A 151 8.54 -2.01 -0.42
CA ALA A 151 9.45 -2.93 0.26
C ALA A 151 10.09 -3.86 -0.76
N PRO A 152 11.42 -3.78 -1.02
CA PRO A 152 12.13 -4.78 -1.80
C PRO A 152 11.91 -6.19 -1.25
N VAL A 153 11.75 -7.14 -2.16
CA VAL A 153 11.66 -8.56 -1.84
C VAL A 153 13.06 -9.15 -1.86
N THR A 154 13.50 -9.72 -0.75
CA THR A 154 14.79 -10.40 -0.63
C THR A 154 14.60 -11.87 -0.26
N THR A 155 15.56 -12.70 -0.65
CA THR A 155 15.62 -14.08 -0.18
C THR A 155 16.43 -14.16 1.12
N MET A 156 16.18 -15.19 1.94
CA MET A 156 16.99 -15.46 3.14
C MET A 156 18.49 -15.58 2.87
N GLN A 157 18.88 -16.06 1.68
CA GLN A 157 20.28 -16.20 1.29
C GLN A 157 20.93 -14.84 1.03
N GLU A 158 20.24 -13.94 0.34
CA GLU A 158 20.74 -12.60 0.00
C GLU A 158 20.94 -11.72 1.25
N THR A 159 20.02 -11.79 2.21
CA THR A 159 20.14 -11.04 3.46
C THR A 159 21.35 -11.47 4.30
N MET A 160 21.79 -12.73 4.22
CA MET A 160 22.98 -13.22 4.94
C MET A 160 24.29 -12.71 4.32
N GLU A 161 24.32 -12.46 3.01
CA GLU A 161 25.47 -11.82 2.35
C GLU A 161 25.55 -10.31 2.65
N MET A 162 24.41 -9.62 2.77
CA MET A 162 24.39 -8.18 3.09
C MET A 162 24.71 -7.85 4.56
N SER A 163 24.86 -8.85 5.43
CA SER A 163 25.15 -8.68 6.86
C SER A 163 26.62 -8.90 7.27
N HIS A 164 27.52 -9.06 6.29
CA HIS A 164 28.98 -9.13 6.47
C HIS A 164 29.67 -7.88 5.91
#